data_AF-A0A382ES68-F1
#
_entry.id   AF-A0A382ES68-F1
#
_cell.length_a   1.000
_cell.length_b   1.000
_cell.length_c   1.000
_cell.angle_alpha   90.00
_cell.angle_beta   90.00
_cell.angle_gamma   90.00
#
_symmetry.space_group_name_H-M   'P 1'
#
loop_
_entity.id
_entity.type
_entity.pdbx_description
1 polymer ?
#
loop_
_entity_poly.entity_id
_entity_poly.type
_entity_poly.pdbx_seq_one_letter_code
_entity_poly.pdbx_strand_id
1 'polypeptide(L)' 'MSLLLRKQVERTLPGWERWYPSLFDAASDLGLIKARVCPPQALLLSNRHALIRQAAENTHRERWGGKE' A
#
# COMPACT_ATOMS: atom_id res chain seq x y z
N MET A 1 11.28 -2.58 -9.77
CA MET A 1 11.15 -3.24 -8.45
C MET A 1 11.40 -4.75 -8.47
N SER A 2 11.00 -5.50 -9.51
CA SER A 2 11.20 -6.96 -9.60
C SER A 2 12.66 -7.44 -9.54
N LEU A 3 13.59 -6.69 -10.15
CA LEU A 3 15.03 -7.03 -10.15
C LEU A 3 15.69 -6.95 -8.77
N LEU A 4 15.20 -6.09 -7.86
CA LEU A 4 15.71 -5.98 -6.49
C LEU A 4 15.22 -7.16 -5.63
N LEU A 5 13.94 -7.52 -5.77
CA LEU A 5 13.36 -8.64 -5.04
C LEU A 5 14.04 -9.97 -5.42
N ARG A 6 14.22 -10.20 -6.73
CA ARG A 6 14.95 -11.39 -7.22
C ARG A 6 16.35 -11.49 -6.62
N LYS A 7 17.11 -10.38 -6.58
CA LYS A 7 18.44 -10.36 -5.97
C LYS A 7 18.42 -10.62 -4.46
N GLN A 8 17.42 -10.09 -3.74
CA GLN A 8 17.27 -10.35 -2.30
C GLN A 8 16.93 -11.82 -2.02
N VAL A 9 16.03 -12.41 -2.81
CA VAL A 9 15.69 -13.83 -2.72
C VAL A 9 16.93 -14.66 -3.03
N GLU A 10 17.63 -14.42 -4.14
CA GLU A 10 18.82 -15.18 -4.54
C GLU A 10 19.95 -15.12 -3.49
N ARG A 11 20.13 -13.97 -2.83
CA ARG A 11 21.12 -13.83 -1.76
C ARG A 11 20.75 -14.62 -0.50
N THR A 12 19.45 -14.77 -0.24
CA THR A 12 18.95 -15.42 0.99
C THR A 12 18.79 -16.93 0.78
N LEU A 13 18.29 -17.33 -0.39
CA LEU A 13 18.10 -18.71 -0.81
C LEU A 13 18.62 -18.88 -2.26
N PRO A 14 19.92 -19.17 -2.43
CA PRO A 14 20.49 -19.43 -3.74
C PRO A 14 19.84 -20.66 -4.40
N GLY A 15 19.49 -20.54 -5.68
CA GLY A 15 18.84 -21.63 -6.41
C GLY A 15 17.39 -21.93 -5.95
N TRP A 16 16.70 -20.92 -5.41
CA TRP A 16 15.30 -21.02 -4.96
C TRP A 16 14.34 -21.57 -6.03
N GLU A 17 14.64 -21.39 -7.32
CA GLU A 17 13.83 -21.87 -8.46
C GLU A 17 13.65 -23.40 -8.48
N ARG A 18 14.49 -24.16 -7.75
CA ARG A 18 14.32 -25.62 -7.58
C ARG A 18 13.24 -26.00 -6.59
N TRP A 19 12.89 -25.08 -5.69
CA TRP A 19 12.03 -25.32 -4.54
C TRP A 19 10.68 -24.61 -4.66
N TYR A 20 10.64 -23.48 -5.37
CA TYR A 20 9.45 -22.66 -5.51
C TYR A 20 9.07 -22.46 -6.98
N PRO A 21 7.77 -22.54 -7.31
CA PRO A 21 7.28 -22.35 -8.66
C PRO A 21 7.32 -20.88 -9.11
N SER A 22 7.38 -19.92 -8.17
CA SER A 22 7.48 -18.50 -8.47
C SER A 22 8.38 -17.74 -7.49
N LEU A 23 8.92 -16.62 -7.96
CA LEU A 23 9.72 -15.70 -7.13
C LEU A 23 8.92 -15.14 -5.96
N PHE A 24 7.61 -14.95 -6.15
CA PHE A 24 6.74 -14.35 -5.14
C PHE A 24 6.44 -15.34 -4.02
N ASP A 25 6.31 -16.63 -4.32
CA ASP A 25 6.14 -17.66 -3.28
C ASP A 25 7.38 -17.73 -2.40
N ALA A 26 8.57 -17.80 -3.03
CA ALA A 26 9.83 -17.75 -2.30
C ALA A 26 9.97 -16.46 -1.47
N ALA A 27 9.63 -15.30 -2.05
CA ALA A 27 9.70 -14.03 -1.34
C ALA A 27 8.69 -13.91 -0.18
N SER A 28 7.51 -14.52 -0.31
CA SER A 28 6.47 -14.56 0.71
C SER A 28 6.93 -15.39 1.90
N ASP A 29 7.42 -16.60 1.65
CA ASP A 29 7.89 -17.52 2.69
C ASP A 29 9.16 -17.02 3.38
N LEU A 30 10.04 -16.35 2.64
CA LEU A 30 11.20 -15.64 3.21
C LEU A 30 10.80 -14.34 3.94
N GLY A 31 9.54 -13.93 3.90
CA GLY A 31 9.02 -12.72 4.55
C GLY A 31 9.57 -11.41 3.96
N LEU A 32 10.12 -11.45 2.76
CA LEU A 32 10.66 -10.29 2.03
C LEU A 32 9.55 -9.40 1.49
N ILE A 33 8.42 -10.00 1.12
CA ILE A 33 7.19 -9.28 0.81
C ILE A 33 6.21 -9.50 1.94
N LYS A 34 5.72 -8.40 2.51
CA LYS A 34 4.65 -8.42 3.50
C LYS A 34 3.53 -7.56 2.98
N ALA A 35 2.32 -8.12 2.92
CA ALA A 35 1.13 -7.32 2.74
C ALA A 35 0.98 -6.42 3.97
N ARG A 36 1.02 -5.09 3.78
CA ARG A 36 0.61 -4.16 4.83
C ARG A 36 -0.91 -4.09 4.79
N VAL A 37 -1.55 -4.71 5.78
CA VAL A 37 -2.99 -4.55 5.99
C VAL A 37 -3.22 -3.18 6.63
N CYS A 38 -4.05 -2.36 6.01
CA CYS A 38 -4.45 -1.09 6.61
C CYS A 38 -5.27 -1.34 7.89
N PRO A 39 -5.19 -0.47 8.91
CA PRO A 39 -6.03 -0.64 10.09
C PRO A 39 -7.52 -0.62 9.70
N PRO A 40 -8.41 -1.36 10.39
CA PRO A 40 -9.82 -1.45 10.02
C PRO A 40 -10.51 -0.09 9.83
N GLN A 41 -10.14 0.91 10.64
CA GLN A 41 -10.63 2.28 10.52
C GLN A 41 -10.34 2.95 9.18
N ALA A 42 -9.28 2.53 8.46
CA ALA A 42 -8.94 3.05 7.13
C ALA A 42 -9.89 2.52 6.04
N LEU A 43 -10.60 1.42 6.30
CA LEU A 43 -11.64 0.89 5.42
C LEU A 43 -12.96 1.65 5.56
N LEU A 44 -13.16 2.39 6.65
CA LEU A 44 -14.35 3.20 6.83
C LEU A 44 -14.38 4.31 5.77
N LEU A 45 -15.45 4.31 4.97
CA LEU A 45 -15.63 5.26 3.87
C LEU A 45 -15.53 6.71 4.36
N SER A 46 -16.07 6.99 5.55
CA SER A 46 -15.99 8.30 6.21
C SER A 46 -14.55 8.77 6.42
N ASN A 47 -13.67 7.87 6.88
CA ASN A 47 -12.26 8.17 7.11
C ASN A 47 -11.50 8.28 5.78
N ARG A 48 -11.76 7.36 4.85
CA ARG A 48 -11.14 7.39 3.52
C ARG A 48 -11.46 8.67 2.74
N HIS A 49 -12.67 9.21 2.91
CA HIS A 49 -13.13 10.43 2.25
C HIS A 49 -13.07 11.68 3.12
N ALA A 50 -12.50 11.62 4.32
CA ALA A 50 -12.42 12.78 5.22
C ALA A 50 -11.71 13.97 4.55
N LEU A 51 -10.58 13.72 3.90
CA LEU A 51 -9.80 14.74 3.19
C LEU A 51 -10.57 15.35 2.01
N ILE A 52 -11.27 14.53 1.24
CA ILE A 52 -12.06 14.99 0.08
C ILE A 52 -13.25 15.85 0.56
N ARG A 53 -13.94 15.42 1.62
CA ARG A 53 -15.04 16.18 2.23
C ARG A 53 -14.56 17.53 2.75
N GLN A 54 -13.45 17.53 3.50
CA GLN A 54 -12.86 18.76 4.01
C GLN A 54 -12.42 19.71 2.89
N ALA A 55 -11.83 19.18 1.82
CA ALA A 55 -11.48 19.98 0.64
C ALA A 55 -12.73 20.59 0.00
N ALA A 56 -13.80 19.80 -0.17
CA ALA A 56 -15.07 20.29 -0.71
C ALA A 56 -15.70 21.38 0.16
N GLU A 57 -15.70 21.21 1.48
CA GLU A 57 -16.19 22.21 2.44
C GLU A 57 -15.37 23.50 2.40
N ASN A 58 -14.04 23.40 2.32
CA ASN A 58 -13.17 24.56 2.20
C ASN A 58 -13.40 25.31 0.90
N THR A 59 -13.45 24.60 -0.24
CA THR A 59 -13.77 25.21 -1.54
C THR A 59 -15.17 25.83 -1.54
N HIS A 60 -16.14 25.18 -0.89
CA HIS A 60 -17.48 25.74 -0.76
C HIS A 60 -17.46 27.06 0.01
N ARG A 61 -16.73 27.11 1.14
CA ARG A 61 -16.54 28.32 1.94
C ARG A 61 -15.82 29.42 1.16
N GLU A 62 -14.78 29.09 0.41
CA GLU A 62 -14.03 30.05 -0.41
C GLU A 62 -14.87 30.69 -1.52
N ARG A 63 -15.76 29.91 -2.16
CA ARG A 63 -16.52 30.37 -3.32
C ARG A 63 -17.86 31.01 -2.97
N TRP A 64 -18.50 30.55 -1.90
CA TRP A 64 -19.88 30.93 -1.57
C TRP A 64 -20.07 31.35 -0.10
N GLY A 65 -19.06 31.17 0.76
CA GLY A 65 -19.10 31.69 2.13
C GLY A 65 -18.79 33.17 2.13
N GLY A 66 -19.82 34.01 2.00
CA GLY A 66 -19.68 35.46 2.21
C GLY A 66 -19.05 35.76 3.57
N LYS A 67 -18.26 36.84 3.66
CA LYS A 67 -17.79 37.38 4.94
C LYS A 67 -19.00 37.83 5.75
N GLU A 68 -19.26 37.17 6.87
CA GLU A 68 -19.88 37.86 8.01
C GLU A 68 -18.86 38.86 8.60
#